data_AF-A0A2W4QZ92-F1
#
_entry.id   AF-A0A2W4QZ92-F1
#
_cell.length_a   1.000
_cell.length_b   1.000
_cell.length_c   1.000
_cell.angle_alpha   90.00
_cell.angle_beta   90.00
_cell.angle_gamma   90.00
#
_symmetry.space_group_name_H-M   'P 1'
#
loop_
_entity.id
_entity.type
_entity.pdbx_description
1 polymer ?
#
loop_
_entity_poly.entity_id
_entity_poly.type
_entity_poly.pdbx_seq_one_letter_code
_entity_poly.pdbx_strand_id
1 'polypeptide(L)'
;MDVGEVWAFRDQPKAVGERVHRVEVVRVEGPRKHGDLHVRFLDGEEAGLQEWVARGQLVAPWTHIEAFQDDDRRWAAVFEHSREVRGSTEFEAAKLIFSQVRPKNRMRLRHSVADAGVTEIPDLDAVAAWLELDPCELRREPLAFEDRFG
;
A
#
# COMPACT_ATOMS: atom_id res chain seq x y z
N MET A 1 19.30 3.57 -0.54
CA MET A 1 19.08 2.59 -1.62
C MET A 1 20.33 2.61 -2.43
N ASP A 2 21.13 1.58 -2.21
CA ASP A 2 22.55 1.59 -2.48
C ASP A 2 22.96 0.27 -3.11
N VAL A 3 24.09 0.26 -3.81
CA VAL A 3 24.62 -0.97 -4.44
C VAL A 3 24.91 -2.02 -3.36
N GLY A 4 24.50 -3.26 -3.61
CA GLY A 4 24.63 -4.39 -2.71
C GLY A 4 23.46 -4.56 -1.73
N GLU A 5 22.53 -3.60 -1.66
CA GLU A 5 21.32 -3.78 -0.87
C GLU A 5 20.38 -4.80 -1.52
N VAL A 6 19.70 -5.58 -0.67
CA VAL A 6 18.72 -6.58 -1.09
C VAL A 6 17.31 -6.06 -0.84
N TRP A 7 16.46 -6.13 -1.86
CA TRP A 7 15.12 -5.56 -1.89
C TRP A 7 14.09 -6.58 -2.35
N ALA A 8 12.85 -6.35 -1.96
CA ALA A 8 11.68 -7.00 -2.53
C ALA A 8 11.26 -6.27 -3.80
N PHE A 9 11.21 -7.01 -4.91
CA PHE A 9 10.78 -6.53 -6.22
C PHE A 9 9.35 -6.97 -6.52
N ARG A 10 8.56 -6.07 -7.11
CA ARG A 10 7.24 -6.35 -7.66
C ARG A 10 7.11 -5.68 -9.03
N ASP A 11 6.75 -6.45 -10.04
CA ASP A 11 6.62 -5.95 -11.42
C ASP A 11 5.62 -4.77 -11.50
N GLN A 12 4.45 -4.94 -10.87
CA GLN A 12 3.48 -3.87 -10.71
C GLN A 12 3.46 -3.39 -9.25
N PRO A 13 4.02 -2.21 -8.92
CA PRO A 13 4.08 -1.73 -7.53
C PRO A 13 2.73 -1.71 -6.80
N LYS A 14 1.65 -1.49 -7.56
CA LYS A 14 0.27 -1.39 -7.06
C LYS A 14 -0.46 -2.73 -6.95
N ALA A 15 0.15 -3.84 -7.38
CA ALA A 15 -0.45 -5.16 -7.30
C ALA A 15 -0.24 -5.75 -5.89
N VAL A 16 -0.92 -5.14 -4.92
CA VAL A 16 -0.89 -5.52 -3.51
C VAL A 16 -1.38 -6.95 -3.33
N GLY A 17 -0.72 -7.72 -2.46
CA GLY A 17 -0.95 -9.14 -2.23
C GLY A 17 -0.20 -10.06 -3.18
N GLU A 18 0.35 -9.56 -4.29
CA GLU A 18 1.13 -10.40 -5.21
C GLU A 18 2.51 -10.75 -4.67
N ARG A 19 3.01 -11.90 -5.14
CA ARG A 19 4.36 -12.37 -4.82
C ARG A 19 5.40 -11.32 -5.17
N VAL A 20 6.39 -11.19 -4.29
CA VAL A 20 7.58 -10.37 -4.52
C VAL A 20 8.80 -11.27 -4.72
N HIS A 21 9.76 -10.78 -5.47
CA HIS A 21 11.01 -11.47 -5.79
C HIS A 21 12.17 -10.86 -5.02
N ARG A 22 13.17 -11.66 -4.68
CA ARG A 22 14.36 -11.16 -3.98
C ARG A 22 15.37 -10.66 -4.99
N VAL A 23 15.72 -9.38 -4.94
CA VAL A 23 16.68 -8.78 -5.86
C VAL A 23 17.79 -8.04 -5.12
N GLU A 24 18.97 -7.96 -5.72
CA GLU A 24 20.09 -7.15 -5.26
C GLU A 24 20.29 -5.96 -6.19
N VAL A 25 20.49 -4.77 -5.63
CA VAL A 25 20.83 -3.58 -6.41
C VAL A 25 22.28 -3.66 -6.87
N VAL A 26 22.50 -3.73 -8.18
CA VAL A 26 23.83 -3.81 -8.80
C VAL A 26 24.34 -2.42 -9.20
N ARG A 27 23.45 -1.52 -9.65
CA ARG A 27 23.78 -0.13 -10.03
C ARG A 27 22.61 0.80 -9.77
N VAL A 28 22.91 2.03 -9.32
CA VAL A 28 21.89 3.03 -8.93
C VAL A 28 21.72 4.16 -9.96
N GLU A 29 22.56 4.19 -10.99
CA GLU A 29 22.57 5.24 -12.03
C GLU A 29 22.45 4.62 -13.42
N GLY A 30 21.22 4.65 -13.95
CA GLY A 30 20.93 4.26 -15.32
C GLY A 30 21.27 5.32 -16.35
N PRO A 31 21.32 4.95 -17.65
CA PRO A 31 21.57 5.88 -18.75
C PRO A 31 20.45 6.93 -18.94
N ARG A 32 19.31 6.77 -18.26
CA ARG A 32 18.20 7.72 -18.26
C ARG A 32 18.23 8.60 -17.01
N LYS A 33 17.87 9.87 -17.19
CA LYS A 33 18.07 10.95 -16.21
C LYS A 33 17.43 10.77 -14.83
N HIS A 34 16.49 9.83 -14.61
CA HIS A 34 15.84 9.68 -13.31
C HIS A 34 15.36 8.25 -13.02
N GLY A 35 16.05 7.55 -12.10
CA GLY A 35 15.40 6.59 -11.20
C GLY A 35 15.35 5.12 -11.60
N ASP A 36 15.96 4.72 -12.71
CA ASP A 36 16.11 3.31 -13.06
C ASP A 36 17.30 2.71 -12.30
N LEU A 37 17.12 1.49 -11.80
CA LEU A 37 18.09 0.74 -11.01
C LEU A 37 18.42 -0.55 -11.74
N HIS A 38 19.69 -0.91 -11.81
CA HIS A 38 20.08 -2.21 -12.32
C HIS A 38 20.04 -3.19 -11.16
N VAL A 39 19.23 -4.23 -11.27
CA VAL A 39 19.06 -5.25 -10.23
C VAL A 39 19.46 -6.62 -10.73
N ARG A 40 19.76 -7.53 -9.80
CA ARG A 40 19.99 -8.95 -10.05
C ARG A 40 19.01 -9.77 -9.24
N PHE A 41 18.28 -10.68 -9.90
CA PHE A 41 17.41 -11.63 -9.20
C PHE A 41 18.24 -12.67 -8.45
N LEU A 42 17.87 -12.92 -7.20
CA LEU A 42 18.59 -13.83 -6.31
C LEU A 42 17.88 -15.19 -6.16
N ASP A 43 16.59 -15.28 -6.49
CA ASP A 43 15.78 -16.49 -6.36
C ASP A 43 14.82 -16.70 -7.54
N GLY A 44 14.21 -17.89 -7.62
CA GLY A 44 13.27 -18.26 -8.66
C GLY A 44 13.91 -18.71 -9.98
N GLU A 45 13.08 -18.77 -11.03
CA GLU A 45 13.50 -19.20 -12.38
C GLU A 45 14.40 -18.15 -13.06
N GLU A 46 14.29 -16.90 -12.63
CA GLU A 46 15.04 -15.76 -13.15
C GLU A 46 16.36 -15.54 -12.39
N ALA A 47 16.73 -16.42 -11.45
CA ALA A 47 17.92 -16.26 -10.63
C ALA A 47 19.18 -15.99 -11.49
N GLY A 48 19.87 -14.89 -11.20
CA GLY A 48 21.04 -14.42 -11.94
C GLY A 48 20.73 -13.48 -13.10
N LEU A 49 19.47 -13.37 -13.54
CA LEU A 49 19.03 -12.36 -14.52
C LEU A 49 19.28 -10.97 -13.95
N GLN A 50 19.71 -10.06 -14.82
CA GLN A 50 19.91 -8.65 -14.49
C GLN A 50 19.10 -7.77 -15.44
N GLU A 51 18.44 -6.76 -14.89
CA GLU A 51 17.61 -5.84 -15.64
C GLU A 51 17.56 -4.46 -15.01
N TRP A 52 17.10 -3.49 -15.80
CA TRP A 52 16.81 -2.14 -15.33
C TRP A 52 15.33 -2.08 -14.90
N VAL A 53 15.11 -1.78 -13.62
CA VAL A 53 13.77 -1.62 -13.04
C VAL A 53 13.57 -0.20 -12.55
N ALA A 54 12.31 0.25 -12.51
CA ALA A 54 11.97 1.51 -11.89
C ALA A 54 12.11 1.40 -10.37
N ARG A 55 12.62 2.44 -9.71
CA ARG A 55 12.73 2.48 -8.24
C ARG A 55 11.42 2.17 -7.51
N GLY A 56 10.27 2.51 -8.09
CA GLY A 56 8.96 2.20 -7.50
C GLY A 56 8.62 0.71 -7.44
N GLN A 57 9.30 -0.13 -8.22
CA GLN A 57 9.15 -1.60 -8.19
C GLN A 57 9.89 -2.26 -7.02
N LEU A 58 10.78 -1.52 -6.33
CA LEU A 58 11.43 -1.99 -5.12
C LEU A 58 10.62 -1.52 -3.90
N VAL A 59 9.78 -2.42 -3.38
CA VAL A 59 8.69 -2.07 -2.44
C VAL A 59 9.11 -2.08 -0.97
N ALA A 60 10.14 -2.85 -0.61
CA ALA A 60 10.69 -2.89 0.74
C ALA A 60 12.13 -3.44 0.76
N PRO A 61 12.99 -2.99 1.69
CA PRO A 61 14.23 -3.70 1.99
C PRO A 61 13.93 -5.14 2.40
N TRP A 62 14.74 -6.09 1.95
CA TRP A 62 14.51 -7.50 2.26
C TRP A 62 14.64 -7.81 3.75
N THR A 63 15.38 -7.01 4.51
CA THR A 63 15.46 -7.10 5.98
C THR A 63 14.12 -6.82 6.67
N HIS A 64 13.17 -6.19 6.00
CA HIS A 64 11.83 -5.89 6.51
C HIS A 64 10.73 -6.66 5.78
N ILE A 65 11.09 -7.76 5.09
CA ILE A 65 10.16 -8.49 4.22
C ILE A 65 8.95 -9.06 4.96
N GLU A 66 9.14 -9.59 6.17
CA GLU A 66 8.04 -10.18 6.95
C GLU A 66 7.00 -9.13 7.33
N ALA A 67 7.44 -8.00 7.89
CA ALA A 67 6.55 -6.87 8.22
C ALA A 67 5.86 -6.31 6.96
N PHE A 68 6.58 -6.21 5.84
CA PHE A 68 5.98 -5.80 4.58
C PHE A 68 4.91 -6.78 4.08
N GLN A 69 5.17 -8.08 4.12
CA GLN A 69 4.20 -9.10 3.69
C GLN A 69 2.96 -9.11 4.58
N ASP A 70 3.13 -8.88 5.88
CA ASP A 70 2.00 -8.77 6.81
C ASP A 70 1.12 -7.56 6.48
N ASP A 71 1.72 -6.38 6.28
CA ASP A 71 1.00 -5.17 5.87
C ASP A 71 0.32 -5.36 4.51
N ASP A 72 1.04 -5.94 3.55
CA ASP A 72 0.58 -6.15 2.18
C ASP A 72 -0.60 -7.15 2.13
N ARG A 73 -0.61 -8.19 2.99
CA ARG A 73 -1.79 -9.07 3.17
C ARG A 73 -2.99 -8.33 3.75
N ARG A 74 -2.78 -7.46 4.75
CA ARG A 74 -3.88 -6.67 5.35
C ARG A 74 -4.48 -5.71 4.31
N TRP A 75 -3.63 -5.03 3.53
CA TRP A 75 -4.08 -4.18 2.44
C TRP A 75 -4.79 -4.97 1.33
N ALA A 76 -4.31 -6.18 0.98
CA ALA A 76 -4.97 -7.03 0.01
C ALA A 76 -6.40 -7.39 0.44
N ALA A 77 -6.60 -7.76 1.71
CA ALA A 77 -7.93 -8.04 2.26
C ALA A 77 -8.86 -6.82 2.18
N VAL A 78 -8.35 -5.63 2.55
CA VAL A 78 -9.11 -4.38 2.40
C VAL A 78 -9.51 -4.14 0.95
N PHE A 79 -8.58 -4.30 0.01
CA PHE A 79 -8.85 -4.03 -1.40
C PHE A 79 -9.83 -5.01 -2.03
N GLU A 80 -9.77 -6.29 -1.66
CA GLU A 80 -10.73 -7.30 -2.09
C GLU A 80 -12.17 -6.86 -1.78
N HIS A 81 -12.44 -6.46 -0.53
CA HIS A 81 -13.76 -5.98 -0.12
C HIS A 81 -14.12 -4.60 -0.67
N SER A 82 -13.16 -3.69 -0.81
CA SER A 82 -13.39 -2.32 -1.29
C SER A 82 -13.94 -2.28 -2.73
N ARG A 83 -13.53 -3.23 -3.58
CA ARG A 83 -13.94 -3.25 -4.98
C ARG A 83 -15.44 -3.49 -5.15
N GLU A 84 -16.06 -4.19 -4.22
CA GLU A 84 -17.48 -4.54 -4.25
C GLU A 84 -18.38 -3.36 -3.89
N VAL A 85 -17.90 -2.40 -3.10
CA VAL A 85 -18.73 -1.26 -2.66
C VAL A 85 -18.86 -0.18 -3.72
N ARG A 86 -18.05 -0.22 -4.78
CA ARG A 86 -18.07 0.82 -5.80
C ARG A 86 -19.41 0.82 -6.55
N GLY A 87 -20.06 1.98 -6.59
CA GLY A 87 -21.35 2.14 -7.24
C GLY A 87 -22.53 1.65 -6.39
N SER A 88 -22.28 1.20 -5.15
CA SER A 88 -23.35 1.02 -4.18
C SER A 88 -23.94 2.37 -3.76
N THR A 89 -25.19 2.33 -3.28
CA THR A 89 -25.89 3.52 -2.78
C THR A 89 -25.14 4.11 -1.58
N GLU A 90 -24.64 3.25 -0.70
CA GLU A 90 -23.90 3.61 0.51
C GLU A 90 -22.60 4.33 0.16
N PHE A 91 -21.85 3.84 -0.83
CA PHE A 91 -20.60 4.45 -1.25
C PHE A 91 -20.83 5.83 -1.88
N GLU A 92 -21.82 5.98 -2.78
CA GLU A 92 -22.11 7.28 -3.39
C GLU A 92 -22.66 8.28 -2.35
N ALA A 93 -23.45 7.81 -1.37
CA ALA A 93 -23.88 8.64 -0.25
C ALA A 93 -22.70 9.11 0.60
N ALA A 94 -21.79 8.22 0.98
CA ALA A 94 -20.58 8.56 1.73
C ALA A 94 -19.71 9.57 0.97
N LYS A 95 -19.50 9.36 -0.33
CA LYS A 95 -18.76 10.28 -1.21
C LYS A 95 -19.40 11.67 -1.28
N LEU A 96 -20.73 11.75 -1.37
CA LEU A 96 -21.44 13.03 -1.29
C LEU A 96 -21.20 13.73 0.05
N ILE A 97 -21.35 13.02 1.17
CA ILE A 97 -21.10 13.57 2.52
C ILE A 97 -19.66 14.09 2.64
N PHE A 98 -18.66 13.30 2.24
CA PHE A 98 -17.24 13.69 2.31
C PHE A 98 -16.95 14.92 1.44
N SER A 99 -17.63 15.08 0.29
CA SER A 99 -17.47 16.25 -0.57
C SER A 99 -18.01 17.56 0.05
N GLN A 100 -19.05 17.45 0.89
CA GLN A 100 -19.72 18.57 1.54
C GLN A 100 -19.07 18.92 2.89
N VAL A 101 -18.93 17.92 3.77
CA VAL A 101 -18.38 18.08 5.12
C VAL A 101 -16.89 18.38 5.08
N ARG A 102 -16.18 17.83 4.08
CA ARG A 102 -14.73 18.01 3.87
C ARG A 102 -13.94 17.87 5.18
N PRO A 103 -13.85 16.67 5.76
CA PRO A 103 -13.12 16.42 7.00
C PRO A 103 -11.62 16.67 6.81
N LYS A 104 -11.21 17.95 6.79
CA LYS A 104 -9.89 18.47 6.41
C LYS A 104 -8.81 17.74 7.21
N ASN A 105 -8.06 16.87 6.54
CA ASN A 105 -6.96 16.07 7.08
C ASN A 105 -7.33 15.08 8.19
N ARG A 106 -8.62 14.95 8.53
CA ARG A 106 -9.08 14.01 9.57
C ARG A 106 -9.43 12.65 9.01
N MET A 107 -10.03 12.62 7.82
CA MET A 107 -10.41 11.39 7.15
C MET A 107 -10.30 11.56 5.64
N ARG A 108 -9.94 10.50 4.94
CA ARG A 108 -9.94 10.47 3.48
C ARG A 108 -10.65 9.22 2.98
N LEU A 109 -11.77 9.43 2.29
CA LEU A 109 -12.44 8.39 1.53
C LEU A 109 -11.76 8.24 0.17
N ARG A 110 -11.22 7.06 -0.11
CA ARG A 110 -10.68 6.72 -1.41
C ARG A 110 -11.79 6.36 -2.39
N HIS A 111 -11.53 6.66 -3.66
CA HIS A 111 -12.54 6.58 -4.73
C HIS A 111 -12.00 6.01 -6.04
N SER A 112 -10.77 5.47 -6.06
CA SER A 112 -10.23 4.86 -7.27
C SER A 112 -10.88 3.50 -7.52
N VAL A 113 -10.70 2.93 -8.71
CA VAL A 113 -11.23 1.59 -9.05
C VAL A 113 -10.71 0.53 -8.08
N ALA A 114 -9.48 0.67 -7.59
CA ALA A 114 -8.79 -0.36 -6.82
C ALA A 114 -9.08 -0.29 -5.32
N ASP A 115 -9.58 0.83 -4.81
CA ASP A 115 -9.69 1.12 -3.38
C ASP A 115 -10.91 1.97 -3.00
N ALA A 116 -11.96 1.94 -3.82
CA ALA A 116 -13.20 2.64 -3.53
C ALA A 116 -13.77 2.18 -2.17
N GLY A 117 -14.08 3.12 -1.27
CA GLY A 117 -14.65 2.80 0.03
C GLY A 117 -13.62 2.60 1.14
N VAL A 118 -12.32 2.51 0.81
CA VAL A 118 -11.27 2.56 1.82
C VAL A 118 -11.28 3.94 2.47
N THR A 119 -11.41 3.96 3.80
CA THR A 119 -11.38 5.18 4.59
C THR A 119 -10.09 5.23 5.39
N GLU A 120 -9.25 6.22 5.11
CA GLU A 120 -8.03 6.47 5.87
C GLU A 120 -8.30 7.46 6.98
N ILE A 121 -7.75 7.17 8.16
CA ILE A 121 -7.93 7.95 9.37
C ILE A 121 -6.54 8.12 10.00
N PRO A 122 -5.92 9.33 9.93
CA PRO A 122 -4.58 9.56 10.48
C PRO A 122 -4.52 9.54 12.00
N ASP A 123 -5.63 9.81 12.68
CA ASP A 123 -5.75 9.74 14.14
C ASP A 123 -7.13 9.19 14.48
N LEU A 124 -7.20 7.87 14.71
CA LEU A 124 -8.46 7.18 14.96
C LEU A 124 -9.14 7.70 16.22
N ASP A 125 -8.38 7.92 17.29
CA ASP A 125 -8.93 8.35 18.58
C ASP A 125 -9.49 9.77 18.50
N ALA A 126 -8.79 10.69 17.82
CA ALA A 126 -9.30 12.05 17.58
C ALA A 126 -10.54 12.07 16.68
N VAL A 127 -10.61 11.20 15.67
CA VAL A 127 -11.79 11.09 14.80
C VAL A 127 -12.96 10.44 15.52
N ALA A 128 -12.73 9.39 16.30
CA ALA A 128 -13.76 8.75 17.11
C ALA A 128 -14.37 9.74 18.10
N ALA A 129 -13.53 10.51 18.81
CA ALA A 129 -13.99 11.57 19.70
C ALA A 129 -14.79 12.66 18.97
N TRP A 130 -14.37 13.05 17.77
CA TRP A 130 -15.09 14.06 16.96
C TRP A 130 -16.46 13.57 16.47
N LEU A 131 -16.58 12.28 16.18
CA LEU A 131 -17.83 11.66 15.70
C LEU A 131 -18.67 11.05 16.82
N GLU A 132 -18.23 11.17 18.07
CA GLU A 132 -18.87 10.56 19.25
C GLU A 132 -19.02 9.02 19.13
N LEU A 133 -17.98 8.37 18.58
CA LEU A 133 -17.90 6.91 18.39
C LEU A 133 -16.94 6.26 19.42
N ASP A 134 -17.12 4.96 19.69
CA ASP A 134 -16.16 4.18 20.49
C ASP A 134 -14.95 3.76 19.61
N PRO A 135 -13.73 4.25 19.90
CA PRO A 135 -12.54 3.84 19.15
C PRO A 135 -12.23 2.33 19.30
N CYS A 136 -12.67 1.68 20.38
CA CYS A 136 -12.50 0.24 20.55
C CYS A 136 -13.41 -0.55 19.61
N GLU A 137 -14.60 -0.06 19.30
CA GLU A 137 -15.48 -0.68 18.30
C GLU A 137 -14.88 -0.55 16.91
N LEU A 138 -14.40 0.65 16.55
CA LEU A 138 -13.76 0.89 15.25
C LEU A 138 -12.54 -0.01 15.03
N ARG A 139 -11.71 -0.24 16.06
CA ARG A 139 -10.55 -1.15 15.98
C ARG A 139 -10.91 -2.64 15.88
N ARG A 140 -12.14 -3.02 16.24
CA ARG A 140 -12.62 -4.41 16.13
C ARG A 140 -13.22 -4.72 14.77
N GLU A 141 -13.43 -3.71 13.92
CA GLU A 141 -13.89 -3.94 12.55
C GLU A 141 -12.92 -4.88 11.82
N PRO A 142 -13.40 -5.96 11.16
CA PRO A 142 -12.52 -6.99 10.59
C PRO A 142 -11.47 -6.49 9.60
N LEU A 143 -11.74 -5.36 8.94
CA LEU A 143 -10.88 -4.74 7.93
C LEU A 143 -10.16 -3.49 8.45
N ALA A 144 -10.36 -3.13 9.72
CA ALA A 144 -9.61 -2.07 10.34
C ALA A 144 -8.24 -2.60 10.78
N PHE A 145 -7.18 -1.88 10.40
CA PHE A 145 -5.86 -2.09 10.96
C PHE A 145 -5.09 -0.77 10.98
N GLU A 146 -4.21 -0.64 11.98
CA GLU A 146 -3.21 0.43 12.03
C GLU A 146 -2.01 -0.03 11.22
N ASP A 147 -1.57 0.80 10.27
CA ASP A 147 -0.35 0.51 9.53
C ASP A 147 0.89 0.73 10.42
N ARG A 148 2.04 0.20 10.01
CA ARG A 148 3.27 0.24 10.80
C ARG A 148 3.84 1.65 11.03
N PHE A 149 3.32 2.68 10.37
CA PHE A 149 3.73 4.07 10.50
C PHE A 149 2.83 4.87 11.43
N GLY A 150 1.73 4.27 11.91
CA GLY A 150 0.69 4.95 12.70
C GLY A 150 -0.12 5.92 11.86
#